data_AF-A0A455SET9-F1
#
_entry.id   AF-A0A455SET9-F1
#
_cell.length_a   1.000
_cell.length_b   1.000
_cell.length_c   1.000
_cell.angle_alpha   90.00
_cell.angle_beta   90.00
_cell.angle_gamma   90.00
#
_symmetry.space_group_name_H-M   'P 1'
#
loop_
_entity.id
_entity.type
_entity.pdbx_description
1 polymer ?
#
loop_
_entity_poly.entity_id
_entity_poly.type
_entity_poly.pdbx_seq_one_letter_code
_entity_poly.pdbx_strand_id
1 'polypeptide(L)'
;MFPFAKKWLCPFCCESFAPHEAYFRCTFSGCLGRIPDTPYSRVSGSKDVLRMGRVLIPGKKRMLPGMYCDSCKQLATLRICPRCHSELPQDIGQVDQYFFLLFGSKGSGKTHYLASLITQLQREVGPRMKMTVRPLGEPARLRWNKTYAPLFEQQKALAATKSAETDPLGQYPLSFRFTLEQRNGAKKTVNVGFFDTSGADFTSDSAVLKRYMHQVHGILFLIDPCSITTVRDMLGQQSSPTMTQATLEEYPLLLKDTFVSERILRPSEKVKIPVALTLTKMDLVWPHLYSGSPLLRPVTYSGGDIAKRLQSISTEVSSLLASWIGLQFTQTMRSEFHTYAYFGGSALGKPVEDPYKPVIANPLHVEDPLLWLLSQLHILKDTK
;
A
#
# COMPACT_ATOMS: atom_id res chain seq x y z
N MET A 1 4.05 -11.08 -38.30
CA MET A 1 3.64 -11.64 -37.00
C MET A 1 3.54 -10.46 -36.03
N PHE A 2 2.33 -9.91 -35.81
CA PHE A 2 2.15 -8.75 -34.94
C PHE A 2 2.51 -9.15 -33.49
N PRO A 3 3.42 -8.43 -32.82
CA PRO A 3 3.75 -8.76 -31.44
C PRO A 3 2.47 -8.59 -30.60
N PHE A 4 2.16 -9.58 -29.77
CA PHE A 4 1.05 -9.51 -28.82
C PHE A 4 1.11 -8.15 -28.10
N ALA A 5 0.13 -7.28 -28.34
CA ALA A 5 0.09 -5.97 -27.71
C ALA A 5 0.12 -6.16 -26.19
N LYS A 6 1.15 -5.62 -25.52
CA LYS A 6 1.31 -5.66 -24.06
C LYS A 6 -0.01 -5.17 -23.43
N LYS A 7 -0.68 -6.03 -22.66
CA LYS A 7 -1.93 -5.68 -21.98
C LYS A 7 -1.69 -4.48 -21.06
N TRP A 8 -2.69 -3.61 -20.95
CA TRP A 8 -2.72 -2.55 -19.95
C TRP A 8 -3.26 -3.08 -18.63
N LEU A 9 -2.60 -2.72 -17.54
CA LEU A 9 -3.04 -2.98 -16.18
C LEU A 9 -3.65 -1.71 -15.58
N CYS A 10 -4.91 -1.79 -15.15
CA CYS A 10 -5.57 -0.66 -14.49
C CYS A 10 -4.96 -0.43 -13.11
N PRO A 11 -4.43 0.76 -12.78
CA PRO A 11 -3.86 1.02 -11.47
C PRO A 11 -4.92 1.16 -10.36
N PHE A 12 -6.21 1.20 -10.71
CA PHE A 12 -7.32 1.42 -9.77
C PHE A 12 -8.08 0.14 -9.42
N CYS A 13 -8.07 -0.85 -10.30
CA CYS A 13 -8.76 -2.11 -10.04
C CYS A 13 -7.92 -3.34 -10.37
N CYS A 14 -6.68 -3.18 -10.83
CA CYS A 14 -5.77 -4.28 -11.17
C CYS A 14 -6.27 -5.23 -12.27
N GLU A 15 -7.26 -4.82 -13.06
CA GLU A 15 -7.70 -5.59 -14.22
C GLU A 15 -6.77 -5.35 -15.41
N SER A 16 -6.40 -6.45 -16.08
CA SER A 16 -5.62 -6.44 -17.31
C SER A 16 -6.54 -6.53 -18.53
N PHE A 17 -6.35 -5.64 -19.50
CA PHE A 17 -7.13 -5.63 -20.74
C PHE A 17 -6.26 -5.15 -21.90
N ALA A 18 -6.63 -5.49 -23.14
CA ALA A 18 -5.91 -5.01 -24.31
C ALA A 18 -6.17 -3.51 -24.52
N PRO A 19 -5.19 -2.73 -25.04
CA PRO A 19 -5.35 -1.29 -25.23
C PRO A 19 -6.60 -0.86 -26.02
N HIS A 20 -7.02 -1.66 -26.99
CA HIS A 20 -8.19 -1.38 -27.82
C HIS A 20 -9.53 -1.64 -27.12
N GLU A 21 -9.52 -2.32 -25.96
CA GLU A 21 -10.71 -2.59 -25.14
C GLU A 21 -11.02 -1.43 -24.17
N ALA A 22 -10.16 -0.40 -24.12
CA ALA A 22 -10.41 0.79 -23.30
C ALA A 22 -11.69 1.50 -23.75
N TYR A 23 -12.57 1.80 -22.78
CA TYR A 23 -13.79 2.56 -23.04
C TYR A 23 -13.47 4.05 -23.13
N PHE A 24 -14.44 4.84 -23.59
CA PHE A 24 -14.34 6.31 -23.59
C PHE A 24 -15.41 6.92 -22.70
N ARG A 25 -15.15 8.11 -22.16
CA ARG A 25 -16.14 8.88 -21.41
C ARG A 25 -16.41 10.22 -22.08
N CYS A 26 -17.68 10.54 -22.29
CA CYS A 26 -18.10 11.87 -22.74
C CYS A 26 -17.86 12.89 -21.62
N THR A 27 -17.00 13.88 -21.86
CA THR A 27 -16.67 14.94 -20.89
C THR A 27 -17.36 16.28 -21.18
N PHE A 28 -18.10 16.38 -22.29
CA PHE A 28 -18.81 17.60 -22.67
C PHE A 28 -19.87 17.98 -21.63
N SER A 29 -19.73 19.15 -21.01
CA SER A 29 -20.59 19.63 -19.93
C SER A 29 -22.04 19.86 -20.37
N GLY A 30 -22.26 20.28 -21.61
CA GLY A 30 -23.60 20.47 -22.20
C GLY A 30 -24.30 19.18 -22.62
N CYS A 31 -23.68 18.01 -22.42
CA CYS A 31 -24.34 16.74 -22.67
C CYS A 31 -25.34 16.47 -21.53
N LEU A 32 -26.63 16.32 -21.85
CA LEU A 32 -27.69 15.84 -20.92
C LEU A 32 -27.45 14.40 -20.40
N GLY A 33 -26.27 13.83 -20.63
CA GLY A 33 -25.93 12.43 -20.50
C GLY A 33 -25.17 12.08 -19.21
N ARG A 34 -25.34 12.83 -18.13
CA ARG A 34 -24.82 12.38 -16.83
C ARG A 34 -25.67 11.26 -16.26
N ILE A 35 -25.17 10.04 -16.36
CA ILE A 35 -25.85 8.81 -15.94
C ILE A 35 -25.20 8.24 -14.67
N PRO A 36 -25.94 7.52 -13.82
CA PRO A 36 -25.37 6.82 -12.68
C PRO A 36 -24.25 5.87 -13.12
N ASP A 37 -23.09 5.94 -12.47
CA ASP A 37 -21.93 5.10 -12.76
C ASP A 37 -21.51 4.32 -11.51
N THR A 38 -22.15 3.17 -11.31
CA THR A 38 -21.90 2.29 -10.16
C THR A 38 -20.45 1.76 -10.14
N PRO A 39 -19.84 1.31 -11.27
CA PRO A 39 -18.45 0.88 -11.26
C PRO A 39 -17.48 1.96 -10.77
N TYR A 40 -17.62 3.21 -11.25
CA TYR A 40 -16.76 4.31 -10.81
C TYR A 40 -16.98 4.64 -9.33
N SER A 41 -18.23 4.67 -8.89
CA SER A 41 -18.62 5.03 -7.51
C SER A 41 -18.02 4.08 -6.47
N ARG A 42 -17.93 2.78 -6.79
CA ARG A 42 -17.31 1.76 -5.93
C ARG A 42 -15.82 2.04 -5.71
N VAL A 43 -15.09 2.31 -6.79
CA VAL A 43 -13.65 2.58 -6.72
C VAL A 43 -13.32 3.93 -6.07
N SER A 44 -14.17 4.94 -6.27
CA SER A 44 -14.00 6.24 -5.62
C SER A 44 -14.43 6.25 -4.15
N GLY A 45 -15.08 5.19 -3.66
CA GLY A 45 -15.58 5.11 -2.29
C GLY A 45 -16.71 6.08 -1.97
N SER A 46 -17.49 6.45 -2.99
CA SER A 46 -18.67 7.28 -2.79
C SER A 46 -19.76 6.45 -2.12
N LYS A 47 -20.46 7.02 -1.13
CA LYS A 47 -21.64 6.38 -0.54
C LYS A 47 -22.82 6.40 -1.53
N ASP A 48 -22.93 7.49 -2.28
CA ASP A 48 -23.95 7.69 -3.30
C ASP A 48 -23.43 7.27 -4.68
N VAL A 49 -24.33 6.83 -5.56
CA VAL A 49 -24.00 6.55 -6.95
C VAL A 49 -23.72 7.87 -7.67
N LEU A 50 -22.46 8.10 -8.01
CA LEU A 50 -22.01 9.28 -8.74
C LEU A 50 -22.57 9.26 -10.16
N ARG A 51 -23.03 10.42 -10.63
CA ARG A 51 -23.46 10.62 -12.01
C ARG A 51 -22.31 11.15 -12.84
N MET A 52 -21.82 10.32 -13.75
CA MET A 52 -20.69 10.63 -14.62
C MET A 52 -21.16 10.78 -16.08
N GLY A 53 -20.33 11.39 -16.92
CA GLY A 53 -20.63 11.42 -18.36
C GLY A 53 -20.76 10.01 -18.95
N ARG A 54 -21.55 9.88 -20.02
CA ARG A 54 -21.82 8.59 -20.67
C ARG A 54 -20.53 7.84 -20.99
N VAL A 55 -20.58 6.52 -20.81
CA VAL A 55 -19.53 5.57 -21.19
C VAL A 55 -19.81 5.09 -22.63
N LEU A 56 -18.78 5.12 -23.47
CA LEU A 56 -18.81 4.70 -24.87
C LEU A 56 -17.93 3.45 -25.00
N ILE A 57 -18.51 2.38 -25.54
CA ILE A 57 -17.87 1.06 -25.63
C ILE A 57 -17.38 0.84 -27.07
N PRO A 58 -16.08 0.62 -27.30
CA PRO A 58 -15.56 0.39 -28.65
C PRO A 58 -16.06 -0.95 -29.20
N GLY A 59 -16.67 -0.94 -30.39
CA GLY A 59 -17.09 -2.16 -31.09
C GLY A 59 -16.01 -2.78 -31.99
N LYS A 60 -14.81 -2.19 -32.07
CA LYS A 60 -13.76 -2.59 -33.03
C LYS A 60 -12.53 -3.15 -32.31
N LYS A 61 -11.96 -4.23 -32.84
CA LYS A 61 -10.67 -4.81 -32.40
C LYS A 61 -9.45 -4.01 -32.87
N ARG A 62 -9.52 -2.67 -32.80
CA ARG A 62 -8.42 -1.77 -33.15
C ARG A 62 -8.41 -0.58 -32.20
N MET A 63 -7.23 -0.03 -31.93
CA MET A 63 -7.11 1.15 -31.08
C MET A 63 -7.79 2.36 -31.73
N LEU A 64 -8.71 2.99 -31.02
CA LEU A 64 -9.39 4.21 -31.48
C LEU A 64 -8.77 5.44 -30.81
N PRO A 65 -8.65 6.57 -31.53
CA PRO A 65 -8.22 7.84 -30.94
C PRO A 65 -9.33 8.49 -30.09
N GLY A 66 -10.60 8.17 -30.38
CA GLY A 66 -11.78 8.67 -29.69
C GLY A 66 -13.05 8.07 -30.30
N MET A 67 -14.20 8.39 -29.70
CA MET A 67 -15.52 7.96 -30.14
C MET A 67 -16.52 9.13 -30.03
N TYR A 68 -17.40 9.30 -31.00
CA TYR A 68 -18.46 10.29 -30.92
C TYR A 68 -19.57 9.82 -29.97
N CYS A 69 -20.01 10.69 -29.07
CA CYS A 69 -21.11 10.41 -28.16
C CYS A 69 -22.44 10.36 -28.91
N ASP A 70 -23.19 9.26 -28.78
CA ASP A 70 -24.47 9.10 -29.48
C ASP A 70 -25.51 10.15 -29.09
N SER A 71 -25.41 10.71 -27.87
CA SER A 71 -26.36 11.68 -27.32
C SER A 71 -26.07 13.12 -27.71
N CYS A 72 -24.81 13.58 -27.64
CA CYS A 72 -24.47 14.99 -27.90
C CYS A 72 -23.61 15.20 -29.16
N LYS A 73 -23.24 14.12 -29.86
CA LYS A 73 -22.41 14.11 -31.06
C LYS A 73 -21.01 14.72 -30.88
N GLN A 74 -20.57 14.98 -29.65
CA GLN A 74 -19.21 15.45 -29.36
C GLN A 74 -18.21 14.30 -29.32
N LEU A 75 -16.98 14.56 -29.77
CA LEU A 75 -15.89 13.59 -29.75
C LEU A 75 -15.39 13.37 -28.30
N ALA A 76 -15.51 12.15 -27.81
CA ALA A 76 -14.95 11.71 -26.54
C ALA A 76 -13.58 11.05 -26.75
N THR A 77 -12.54 11.64 -26.16
CA THR A 77 -11.16 11.13 -26.23
C THR A 77 -10.65 10.59 -24.89
N LEU A 78 -11.37 10.85 -23.79
CA LEU A 78 -11.00 10.41 -22.46
C LEU A 78 -11.14 8.89 -22.32
N ARG A 79 -10.02 8.17 -22.22
CA ARG A 79 -10.02 6.72 -22.02
C ARG A 79 -10.29 6.35 -20.57
N ILE A 80 -11.14 5.36 -20.36
CA ILE A 80 -11.48 4.84 -19.04
C ILE A 80 -11.32 3.31 -19.01
N CYS A 81 -11.10 2.77 -17.82
CA CYS A 81 -11.04 1.33 -17.61
C CYS A 81 -12.39 0.67 -17.97
N PRO A 82 -12.41 -0.44 -18.75
CA PRO A 82 -13.66 -1.14 -19.09
C PRO A 82 -14.29 -1.91 -17.93
N ARG A 83 -13.69 -1.86 -16.73
CA ARG A 83 -14.12 -2.59 -15.53
C ARG A 83 -14.59 -1.65 -14.43
N CYS A 84 -13.78 -0.66 -14.08
CA CYS A 84 -14.11 0.30 -13.02
C CYS A 84 -14.48 1.70 -13.52
N HIS A 85 -14.39 1.95 -14.83
CA HIS A 85 -14.67 3.25 -15.44
C HIS A 85 -13.82 4.43 -14.92
N SER A 86 -12.73 4.14 -14.19
CA SER A 86 -11.75 5.15 -13.79
C SER A 86 -10.99 5.65 -15.02
N GLU A 87 -10.73 6.95 -15.07
CA GLU A 87 -9.88 7.57 -16.08
C GLU A 87 -8.49 6.95 -16.08
N LEU A 88 -8.07 6.44 -17.24
CA LEU A 88 -6.76 5.82 -17.38
C LEU A 88 -5.68 6.90 -17.52
N PRO A 89 -4.52 6.76 -16.86
CA PRO A 89 -3.39 7.65 -17.09
C PRO A 89 -3.00 7.68 -18.57
N GLN A 90 -2.64 8.85 -19.08
CA GLN A 90 -2.25 9.01 -20.49
C GLN A 90 -1.04 8.15 -20.88
N ASP A 91 -0.16 7.88 -19.92
CA ASP A 91 1.05 7.07 -20.02
C ASP A 91 0.84 5.60 -19.57
N ILE A 92 -0.41 5.13 -19.52
CA ILE A 92 -0.71 3.73 -19.20
C ILE A 92 0.02 2.78 -20.17
N GLY A 93 0.62 1.73 -19.60
CA GLY A 93 1.46 0.78 -20.35
C GLY A 93 2.88 1.29 -20.66
N GLN A 94 3.18 2.56 -20.42
CA GLN A 94 4.53 3.15 -20.57
C GLN A 94 5.23 3.34 -19.22
N VAL A 95 4.46 3.46 -18.14
CA VAL A 95 4.96 3.60 -16.77
C VAL A 95 4.77 2.29 -16.01
N ASP A 96 5.83 1.83 -15.34
CA ASP A 96 5.78 0.63 -14.49
C ASP A 96 4.81 0.81 -13.32
N GLN A 97 4.16 -0.29 -12.93
CA GLN A 97 3.21 -0.34 -11.83
C GLN A 97 3.66 -1.38 -10.82
N TYR A 98 3.71 -0.98 -9.54
CA TYR A 98 4.06 -1.85 -8.43
C TYR A 98 2.95 -1.82 -7.39
N PHE A 99 2.60 -2.97 -6.83
CA PHE A 99 1.57 -3.06 -5.79
C PHE A 99 2.16 -3.63 -4.51
N PHE A 100 1.85 -2.99 -3.39
CA PHE A 100 2.26 -3.41 -2.05
C PHE A 100 1.05 -3.83 -1.24
N LEU A 101 1.19 -4.96 -0.56
CA LEU A 101 0.17 -5.48 0.35
C LEU A 101 0.49 -5.06 1.79
N LEU A 102 -0.46 -4.43 2.48
CA LEU A 102 -0.37 -4.22 3.92
C LEU A 102 -0.98 -5.45 4.61
N PHE A 103 -0.10 -6.33 5.08
CA PHE A 103 -0.47 -7.56 5.79
C PHE A 103 -0.31 -7.34 7.30
N GLY A 104 -1.23 -7.87 8.10
CA GLY A 104 -1.17 -7.77 9.56
C GLY A 104 -2.54 -7.76 10.21
N SER A 105 -2.59 -8.04 11.50
CA SER A 105 -3.84 -8.26 12.24
C SER A 105 -4.72 -7.01 12.34
N LYS A 106 -5.97 -7.19 12.77
CA LYS A 106 -6.79 -6.06 13.22
C LYS A 106 -6.07 -5.38 14.40
N GLY A 107 -6.01 -4.05 14.40
CA GLY A 107 -5.33 -3.29 15.46
C GLY A 107 -3.83 -3.04 15.24
N SER A 108 -3.19 -3.67 14.23
CA SER A 108 -1.77 -3.44 13.90
C SER A 108 -1.45 -2.06 13.32
N GLY A 109 -2.46 -1.20 13.16
CA GLY A 109 -2.26 0.20 12.76
C GLY A 109 -2.11 0.46 11.26
N LYS A 110 -2.41 -0.52 10.38
CA LYS A 110 -2.25 -0.40 8.91
C LYS A 110 -2.69 0.93 8.30
N THR A 111 -3.91 1.38 8.58
CA THR A 111 -4.43 2.64 8.01
C THR A 111 -3.70 3.88 8.54
N HIS A 112 -3.38 3.93 9.84
CA HIS A 112 -2.54 5.01 10.40
C HIS A 112 -1.12 4.98 9.84
N TYR A 113 -0.56 3.78 9.69
CA TYR A 113 0.75 3.55 9.12
C TYR A 113 0.80 4.04 7.67
N LEU A 114 -0.18 3.70 6.82
CA LEU A 114 -0.25 4.16 5.44
C LEU A 114 -0.42 5.67 5.33
N ALA A 115 -1.30 6.27 6.15
CA ALA A 115 -1.47 7.72 6.19
C ALA A 115 -0.14 8.43 6.52
N SER A 116 0.57 7.90 7.52
CA SER A 116 1.83 8.45 8.01
C SER A 116 2.95 8.27 6.99
N LEU A 117 3.11 7.06 6.45
CA LEU A 117 4.06 6.73 5.39
C LEU A 117 3.92 7.69 4.20
N ILE A 118 2.72 7.81 3.63
CA ILE A 118 2.50 8.66 2.44
C ILE A 118 2.74 10.14 2.78
N THR A 119 2.29 10.60 3.94
CA THR A 119 2.50 12.00 4.37
C THR A 119 3.98 12.30 4.58
N GLN A 120 4.72 11.39 5.22
CA GLN A 120 6.17 11.49 5.45
C GLN A 120 6.92 11.56 4.10
N LEU A 121 6.54 10.71 3.14
CA LEU A 121 7.09 10.74 1.78
C LEU A 121 6.76 12.04 1.03
N GLN A 122 5.57 12.60 1.23
CA GLN A 122 5.16 13.84 0.57
C GLN A 122 5.86 15.07 1.12
N ARG A 123 5.99 15.17 2.44
CA ARG A 123 6.39 16.40 3.14
C ARG A 123 7.88 16.46 3.45
N GLU A 124 8.51 15.33 3.78
CA GLU A 124 9.86 15.33 4.35
C GLU A 124 10.84 14.44 3.57
N VAL A 125 10.55 13.15 3.46
CA VAL A 125 11.47 12.14 2.92
C VAL A 125 11.62 12.32 1.41
N GLY A 126 10.49 12.46 0.71
CA GLY A 126 10.49 12.60 -0.74
C GLY A 126 11.32 13.79 -1.22
N PRO A 127 11.05 15.02 -0.76
CA PRO A 127 11.85 16.19 -1.14
C PRO A 127 13.36 16.01 -0.88
N ARG A 128 13.75 15.45 0.27
CA ARG A 128 15.16 15.18 0.61
C ARG A 128 15.79 14.12 -0.30
N MET A 129 15.00 13.17 -0.80
CA MET A 129 15.41 12.13 -1.75
C MET A 129 15.12 12.49 -3.22
N LYS A 130 14.76 13.74 -3.52
CA LYS A 130 14.35 14.17 -4.87
C LYS A 130 13.24 13.32 -5.49
N MET A 131 12.29 12.92 -4.65
CA MET A 131 11.13 12.11 -5.00
C MET A 131 9.86 12.88 -4.68
N THR A 132 8.91 12.89 -5.62
CA THR A 132 7.56 13.42 -5.40
C THR A 132 6.55 12.29 -5.38
N VAL A 133 5.60 12.35 -4.45
CA VAL A 133 4.53 11.36 -4.29
C VAL A 133 3.19 12.08 -4.35
N ARG A 134 2.31 11.66 -5.25
CA ARG A 134 0.96 12.27 -5.38
C ARG A 134 -0.10 11.21 -5.64
N PRO A 135 -1.34 11.37 -5.14
CA PRO A 135 -2.43 10.49 -5.52
C PRO A 135 -2.56 10.38 -7.06
N LEU A 136 -2.77 9.18 -7.56
CA LEU A 136 -2.92 8.93 -8.99
C LEU A 136 -4.37 9.16 -9.38
N GLY A 137 -4.67 10.28 -10.06
CA GLY A 137 -6.01 10.58 -10.54
C GLY A 137 -7.06 10.84 -9.45
N GLU A 138 -8.28 11.13 -9.89
CA GLU A 138 -9.38 11.53 -9.01
C GLU A 138 -9.83 10.47 -7.99
N PRO A 139 -9.98 9.17 -8.34
CA PRO A 139 -10.42 8.17 -7.37
C PRO A 139 -9.48 8.06 -6.17
N ALA A 140 -8.15 8.07 -6.40
CA ALA A 140 -7.17 8.03 -5.31
C ALA A 140 -7.19 9.31 -4.48
N ARG A 141 -7.33 10.48 -5.11
CA ARG A 141 -7.41 11.78 -4.42
C ARG A 141 -8.63 11.85 -3.49
N LEU A 142 -9.81 11.46 -3.98
CA LEU A 142 -11.04 11.45 -3.19
C LEU A 142 -10.94 10.50 -2.00
N ARG A 143 -10.41 9.29 -2.21
CA ARG A 143 -10.19 8.32 -1.13
C ARG A 143 -9.17 8.82 -0.10
N TRP A 144 -8.05 9.41 -0.56
CA TRP A 144 -7.04 9.98 0.33
C TRP A 144 -7.63 11.06 1.24
N ASN A 145 -8.31 12.05 0.65
CA ASN A 145 -8.88 13.17 1.39
C ASN A 145 -9.95 12.73 2.40
N LYS A 146 -10.74 11.72 2.05
CA LYS A 146 -11.81 11.21 2.92
C LYS A 146 -11.28 10.34 4.06
N THR A 147 -10.31 9.47 3.78
CA THR A 147 -9.94 8.39 4.70
C THR A 147 -8.64 8.64 5.45
N TYR A 148 -7.63 9.25 4.83
CA TYR A 148 -6.26 9.31 5.36
C TYR A 148 -5.82 10.73 5.76
N ALA A 149 -6.16 11.73 4.94
CA ALA A 149 -5.84 13.13 5.19
C ALA A 149 -6.33 13.68 6.56
N PRO A 150 -7.48 13.24 7.13
CA PRO A 150 -7.95 13.74 8.43
C PRO A 150 -6.96 13.56 9.58
N LEU A 151 -6.05 12.58 9.51
CA LEU A 151 -5.02 12.39 10.54
C LEU A 151 -4.12 13.61 10.70
N PHE A 152 -3.73 14.24 9.59
CA PHE A 152 -2.79 15.36 9.59
C PHE A 152 -3.46 16.72 9.40
N GLU A 153 -4.62 16.77 8.74
CA GLU A 153 -5.35 18.01 8.48
C GLU A 153 -6.30 18.39 9.62
N GLN A 154 -6.88 17.38 10.28
CA GLN A 154 -7.89 17.56 11.32
C GLN A 154 -7.42 17.02 12.68
N GLN A 155 -6.19 16.48 12.75
CA GLN A 155 -5.63 15.87 13.95
C GLN A 155 -6.58 14.83 14.55
N LYS A 156 -7.21 14.01 13.70
CA LYS A 156 -8.23 13.05 14.11
C LYS A 156 -7.73 11.61 13.92
N ALA A 157 -7.90 10.78 14.95
CA ALA A 157 -7.65 9.35 14.82
C ALA A 157 -8.48 8.75 13.68
N LEU A 158 -7.87 7.86 12.90
CA LEU A 158 -8.53 7.22 11.77
C LEU A 158 -9.39 6.06 12.26
N ALA A 159 -10.59 5.92 11.67
CA ALA A 159 -11.47 4.81 11.96
C ALA A 159 -10.84 3.47 11.57
N ALA A 160 -11.20 2.41 12.29
CA ALA A 160 -10.75 1.07 11.95
C ALA A 160 -11.20 0.68 10.53
N THR A 161 -10.29 0.07 9.78
CA THR A 161 -10.55 -0.46 8.44
C THR A 161 -11.65 -1.52 8.53
N LYS A 162 -12.71 -1.35 7.74
CA LYS A 162 -13.76 -2.37 7.59
C LYS A 162 -13.26 -3.48 6.67
N SER A 163 -13.85 -4.68 6.81
CA SER A 163 -13.55 -5.80 5.89
C SER A 163 -13.85 -5.39 4.45
N ALA A 164 -13.01 -5.82 3.51
CA ALA A 164 -13.23 -5.60 2.09
C ALA A 164 -14.54 -6.21 1.57
N GLU A 165 -15.10 -7.20 2.26
CA GLU A 165 -16.43 -7.76 1.95
C GLU A 165 -17.55 -6.76 2.24
N THR A 166 -17.38 -5.94 3.28
CA THR A 166 -18.38 -4.96 3.76
C THR A 166 -18.13 -3.54 3.28
N ASP A 167 -16.90 -3.22 2.88
CA ASP A 167 -16.52 -1.90 2.37
C ASP A 167 -15.87 -2.03 0.99
N PRO A 168 -16.57 -1.59 -0.09
CA PRO A 168 -16.05 -1.60 -1.44
C PRO A 168 -14.69 -0.89 -1.58
N LEU A 169 -14.35 0.07 -0.71
CA LEU A 169 -13.03 0.72 -0.74
C LEU A 169 -11.88 -0.24 -0.42
N GLY A 170 -12.09 -1.20 0.47
CA GLY A 170 -11.10 -2.23 0.80
C GLY A 170 -10.78 -3.15 -0.39
N GLN A 171 -11.62 -3.12 -1.44
CA GLN A 171 -11.49 -3.95 -2.65
C GLN A 171 -10.61 -3.37 -3.75
N TYR A 172 -10.04 -2.17 -3.54
CA TYR A 172 -9.23 -1.50 -4.54
C TYR A 172 -7.92 -0.98 -3.92
N PRO A 173 -6.81 -0.93 -4.67
CA PRO A 173 -5.59 -0.31 -4.19
C PRO A 173 -5.75 1.21 -4.09
N LEU A 174 -5.10 1.81 -3.11
CA LEU A 174 -4.87 3.25 -3.08
C LEU A 174 -3.58 3.56 -3.85
N SER A 175 -3.73 4.18 -5.03
CA SER A 175 -2.64 4.33 -5.98
C SER A 175 -2.07 5.75 -6.03
N PHE A 176 -0.75 5.82 -6.10
CA PHE A 176 0.05 7.04 -6.12
C PHE A 176 1.02 7.02 -7.30
N ARG A 177 1.42 8.20 -7.76
CA ARG A 177 2.52 8.38 -8.69
C ARG A 177 3.76 8.84 -7.93
N PHE A 178 4.83 8.09 -8.12
CA PHE A 178 6.16 8.40 -7.62
C PHE A 178 6.98 8.91 -8.80
N THR A 179 7.56 10.11 -8.67
CA THR A 179 8.49 10.66 -9.66
C THR A 179 9.80 10.93 -8.98
N LEU A 180 10.85 10.21 -9.37
CA LEU A 180 12.18 10.26 -8.80
C LEU A 180 13.14 10.95 -9.77
N GLU A 181 13.87 11.94 -9.30
CA GLU A 181 14.98 12.54 -10.05
C GLU A 181 16.24 11.69 -9.87
N GLN A 182 16.83 11.27 -10.98
CA GLN A 182 18.08 10.52 -11.01
C GLN A 182 19.28 11.47 -10.99
N ARG A 183 20.46 10.94 -10.61
CA ARG A 183 21.71 11.73 -10.54
C ARG A 183 22.08 12.44 -11.85
N ASN A 184 21.71 11.86 -12.98
CA ASN A 184 21.92 12.44 -14.32
C ASN A 184 20.84 13.46 -14.73
N GLY A 185 19.93 13.85 -13.82
CA GLY A 185 18.81 14.75 -14.09
C GLY A 185 17.60 14.09 -14.75
N ALA A 186 17.68 12.83 -15.17
CA ALA A 186 16.55 12.11 -15.74
C ALA A 186 15.47 11.83 -14.68
N LYS A 187 14.20 11.79 -15.08
CA LYS A 187 13.09 11.46 -14.18
C LYS A 187 12.63 10.01 -14.41
N LYS A 188 12.62 9.20 -13.35
CA LYS A 188 11.97 7.88 -13.34
C LYS A 188 10.59 8.03 -12.70
N THR A 189 9.55 7.67 -13.44
CA THR A 189 8.18 7.68 -12.94
C THR A 189 7.71 6.24 -12.76
N VAL A 190 7.07 5.93 -11.65
CA VAL A 190 6.37 4.66 -11.41
C VAL A 190 5.03 4.95 -10.75
N ASN A 191 4.05 4.08 -10.96
CA ASN A 191 2.82 4.09 -10.17
C ASN A 191 2.92 3.03 -9.08
N VAL A 192 2.49 3.37 -7.87
CA VAL A 192 2.56 2.52 -6.69
C VAL A 192 1.18 2.41 -6.08
N GLY A 193 0.63 1.20 -5.98
CA GLY A 193 -0.65 0.90 -5.34
C GLY A 193 -0.47 0.22 -3.98
N PHE A 194 -1.27 0.61 -2.99
CA PHE A 194 -1.29 -0.02 -1.67
C PHE A 194 -2.63 -0.69 -1.40
N PHE A 195 -2.60 -1.99 -1.10
CA PHE A 195 -3.77 -2.72 -0.62
C PHE A 195 -3.84 -2.62 0.90
N ASP A 196 -4.68 -1.70 1.39
CA ASP A 196 -5.05 -1.55 2.80
C ASP A 196 -6.39 -2.25 3.03
N THR A 197 -6.32 -3.54 3.39
CA THR A 197 -7.48 -4.39 3.68
C THR A 197 -7.52 -4.75 5.16
N SER A 198 -8.65 -5.21 5.67
CA SER A 198 -8.73 -5.66 7.06
C SER A 198 -7.86 -6.90 7.27
N GLY A 199 -7.22 -7.00 8.44
CA GLY A 199 -6.43 -8.18 8.80
C GLY A 199 -7.26 -9.46 8.90
N ALA A 200 -8.56 -9.33 9.19
CA ALA A 200 -9.48 -10.47 9.26
C ALA A 200 -9.75 -11.10 7.88
N ASP A 201 -9.52 -10.35 6.80
CA ASP A 201 -9.77 -10.83 5.43
C ASP A 201 -8.74 -11.89 4.97
N PHE A 202 -7.66 -12.09 5.74
CA PHE A 202 -6.65 -13.11 5.50
C PHE A 202 -6.97 -14.46 6.17
N THR A 203 -7.84 -14.43 7.17
CA THR A 203 -8.35 -15.64 7.83
C THR A 203 -9.65 -16.13 7.20
N SER A 204 -10.29 -15.31 6.36
CA SER A 204 -11.48 -15.68 5.59
C SER A 204 -11.12 -16.03 4.14
N ASP A 205 -11.97 -16.81 3.46
CA ASP A 205 -11.81 -17.16 2.05
C ASP A 205 -12.14 -15.96 1.12
N SER A 206 -11.41 -14.85 1.28
CA SER A 206 -11.71 -13.59 0.63
C SER A 206 -11.27 -13.60 -0.84
N ALA A 207 -12.23 -13.68 -1.77
CA ALA A 207 -11.96 -13.58 -3.21
C ALA A 207 -11.23 -12.29 -3.62
N VAL A 208 -11.39 -11.22 -2.84
CA VAL A 208 -10.71 -9.93 -3.04
C VAL A 208 -9.22 -10.07 -2.76
N LEU A 209 -8.86 -10.72 -1.64
CA LEU A 209 -7.48 -10.93 -1.26
C LEU A 209 -6.74 -11.78 -2.29
N LYS A 210 -7.37 -12.89 -2.72
CA LYS A 210 -6.85 -13.80 -3.75
C LYS A 210 -6.42 -13.08 -5.02
N ARG A 211 -7.28 -12.16 -5.49
CA ARG A 211 -7.01 -11.34 -6.68
C ARG A 211 -5.76 -10.46 -6.53
N TYR A 212 -5.47 -9.98 -5.32
CA TYR A 212 -4.30 -9.14 -5.07
C TYR A 212 -3.00 -9.94 -5.11
N MET A 213 -3.00 -11.17 -4.58
CA MET A 213 -1.79 -11.97 -4.42
C MET A 213 -1.03 -12.16 -5.74
N HIS A 214 -1.75 -12.29 -6.86
CA HIS A 214 -1.15 -12.39 -8.19
C HIS A 214 -0.47 -11.12 -8.71
N GLN A 215 -0.74 -9.96 -8.11
CA GLN A 215 -0.29 -8.64 -8.58
C GLN A 215 0.69 -7.96 -7.60
N VAL A 216 0.91 -8.54 -6.43
CA VAL A 216 1.74 -7.94 -5.37
C VAL A 216 3.22 -8.12 -5.69
N HIS A 217 3.97 -7.02 -5.52
CA HIS A 217 5.41 -6.92 -5.76
C HIS A 217 6.22 -6.79 -4.47
N GLY A 218 5.57 -6.49 -3.35
CA GLY A 218 6.19 -6.43 -2.03
C GLY A 218 5.17 -6.40 -0.92
N ILE A 219 5.56 -6.81 0.29
CA ILE A 219 4.64 -6.95 1.42
C ILE A 219 5.16 -6.12 2.59
N LEU A 220 4.32 -5.23 3.11
CA LEU A 220 4.49 -4.55 4.38
C LEU A 220 3.78 -5.39 5.44
N PHE A 221 4.53 -6.21 6.18
CA PHE A 221 3.98 -7.08 7.21
C PHE A 221 4.03 -6.35 8.56
N LEU A 222 2.89 -5.80 8.96
CA LEU A 222 2.72 -4.91 10.10
C LEU A 222 2.28 -5.67 11.36
N ILE A 223 3.09 -5.59 12.41
CA ILE A 223 2.89 -6.25 13.70
C ILE A 223 2.75 -5.19 14.80
N ASP A 224 1.72 -5.35 15.64
CA ASP A 224 1.62 -4.60 16.89
C ASP A 224 2.52 -5.28 17.94
N PRO A 225 3.57 -4.61 18.46
CA PRO A 225 4.46 -5.18 19.46
C PRO A 225 3.72 -5.62 20.73
N CYS A 226 2.58 -5.02 21.10
CA CYS A 226 1.77 -5.43 22.26
C CYS A 226 1.12 -6.82 22.11
N SER A 227 1.13 -7.39 20.90
CA SER A 227 0.71 -8.78 20.66
C SER A 227 1.71 -9.79 21.23
N ILE A 228 2.97 -9.37 21.48
CA ILE A 228 4.02 -10.20 22.05
C ILE A 228 3.95 -10.11 23.58
N THR A 229 3.93 -11.26 24.26
CA THR A 229 3.70 -11.34 25.72
C THR A 229 4.79 -10.61 26.48
N THR A 230 6.06 -10.88 26.17
CA THR A 230 7.21 -10.24 26.82
C THR A 230 7.19 -8.71 26.70
N VAL A 231 6.76 -8.18 25.55
CA VAL A 231 6.63 -6.73 25.37
C VAL A 231 5.47 -6.19 26.21
N ARG A 232 4.34 -6.88 26.26
CA ARG A 232 3.20 -6.45 27.06
C ARG A 232 3.53 -6.40 28.55
N ASP A 233 4.23 -7.42 29.05
CA ASP A 233 4.68 -7.50 30.44
C ASP A 233 5.67 -6.37 30.76
N MET A 234 6.62 -6.11 29.86
CA MET A 234 7.56 -4.98 29.96
C MET A 234 6.84 -3.63 30.08
N LEU A 235 5.74 -3.46 29.34
CA LEU A 235 4.95 -2.23 29.32
C LEU A 235 3.89 -2.16 30.45
N GLY A 236 3.76 -3.20 31.29
CA GLY A 236 2.73 -3.28 32.31
C GLY A 236 1.30 -3.24 31.76
N GLN A 237 1.09 -3.60 30.50
CA GLN A 237 -0.20 -3.52 29.82
C GLN A 237 -1.11 -4.68 30.22
N GLN A 238 -2.23 -4.37 30.88
CA GLN A 238 -3.20 -5.39 31.30
C GLN A 238 -4.30 -5.67 30.25
N SER A 239 -4.37 -4.85 29.21
CA SER A 239 -5.32 -5.02 28.10
C SER A 239 -5.02 -6.30 27.33
N SER A 240 -6.04 -7.12 27.08
CA SER A 240 -5.93 -8.23 26.15
C SER A 240 -5.57 -7.71 24.75
N PRO A 241 -4.59 -8.32 24.07
CA PRO A 241 -4.16 -7.88 22.76
C PRO A 241 -5.26 -8.21 21.75
N THR A 242 -5.27 -7.47 20.63
CA THR A 242 -6.18 -7.83 19.52
C THR A 242 -5.76 -9.15 18.84
N MET A 243 -4.52 -9.59 19.04
CA MET A 243 -3.96 -10.83 18.50
C MET A 243 -3.06 -11.48 19.55
N THR A 244 -3.18 -12.80 19.75
CA THR A 244 -2.32 -13.53 20.68
C THR A 244 -0.94 -13.78 20.06
N GLN A 245 0.06 -14.01 20.91
CA GLN A 245 1.41 -14.35 20.45
C GLN A 245 1.43 -15.66 19.62
N ALA A 246 0.70 -16.69 20.03
CA ALA A 246 0.60 -17.93 19.25
C ALA A 246 0.08 -17.66 17.83
N THR A 247 -0.94 -16.82 17.69
CA THR A 247 -1.43 -16.42 16.36
C THR A 247 -0.36 -15.65 15.58
N LEU A 248 0.37 -14.74 16.23
CA LEU A 248 1.46 -13.99 15.60
C LEU A 248 2.56 -14.90 15.04
N GLU A 249 2.91 -15.96 15.79
CA GLU A 249 3.92 -16.94 15.39
C GLU A 249 3.53 -17.72 14.12
N GLU A 250 2.22 -17.92 13.90
CA GLU A 250 1.66 -18.60 12.72
C GLU A 250 1.49 -17.68 11.50
N TYR A 251 1.42 -16.35 11.66
CA TYR A 251 1.13 -15.42 10.56
C TYR A 251 2.09 -15.51 9.36
N PRO A 252 3.42 -15.69 9.52
CA PRO A 252 4.31 -15.92 8.39
C PRO A 252 3.88 -17.14 7.56
N LEU A 253 3.44 -18.22 8.21
CA LEU A 253 2.95 -19.43 7.55
C LEU A 253 1.60 -19.17 6.88
N LEU A 254 0.66 -18.49 7.55
CA LEU A 254 -0.62 -18.09 6.95
C LEU A 254 -0.42 -17.28 5.66
N LEU A 255 0.53 -16.36 5.65
CA LEU A 255 0.87 -15.58 4.47
C LEU A 255 1.38 -16.48 3.34
N LYS A 256 2.30 -17.41 3.64
CA LYS A 256 2.81 -18.38 2.67
C LYS A 256 1.67 -19.27 2.14
N ASP A 257 0.83 -19.79 3.03
CA ASP A 257 -0.27 -20.69 2.69
C ASP A 257 -1.27 -20.00 1.76
N THR A 258 -1.50 -18.70 1.92
CA THR A 258 -2.31 -17.91 0.98
C THR A 258 -1.70 -17.88 -0.43
N PHE A 259 -0.37 -17.80 -0.56
CA PHE A 259 0.27 -17.89 -1.89
C PHE A 259 0.22 -19.32 -2.47
N VAL A 260 0.28 -20.34 -1.61
CA VAL A 260 0.16 -21.75 -2.01
C VAL A 260 -1.27 -22.04 -2.50
N SER A 261 -2.28 -21.60 -1.76
CA SER A 261 -3.70 -21.82 -2.09
C SER A 261 -4.08 -21.20 -3.43
N GLU A 262 -3.53 -20.02 -3.72
CA GLU A 262 -3.72 -19.31 -5.00
C GLU A 262 -2.81 -19.82 -6.13
N ARG A 263 -2.10 -20.94 -5.90
CA ARG A 263 -1.21 -21.59 -6.88
C ARG A 263 -0.15 -20.64 -7.45
N ILE A 264 0.25 -19.64 -6.67
CA ILE A 264 1.30 -18.67 -7.02
C ILE A 264 2.68 -19.28 -6.76
N LEU A 265 2.80 -20.11 -5.71
CA LEU A 265 4.01 -20.84 -5.38
C LEU A 265 3.70 -22.28 -4.95
N ARG A 266 4.66 -23.20 -5.15
CA ARG A 266 4.52 -24.59 -4.67
C ARG A 266 4.83 -24.66 -3.18
N PRO A 267 4.23 -25.61 -2.42
CA PRO A 267 4.46 -25.71 -0.97
C PRO A 267 5.93 -25.77 -0.54
N SER A 268 6.80 -26.38 -1.36
CA SER A 268 8.24 -26.49 -1.09
C SER A 268 9.04 -25.23 -1.43
N GLU A 269 8.46 -24.26 -2.12
CA GLU A 269 9.14 -23.03 -2.53
C GLU A 269 9.03 -21.96 -1.44
N LYS A 270 10.08 -21.14 -1.33
CA LYS A 270 10.03 -19.91 -0.56
C LYS A 270 9.23 -18.83 -1.27
N VAL A 271 8.59 -17.95 -0.52
CA VAL A 271 7.99 -16.72 -1.03
C VAL A 271 9.10 -15.85 -1.62
N LYS A 272 9.01 -15.59 -2.94
CA LYS A 272 10.00 -14.79 -3.70
C LYS A 272 9.74 -13.29 -3.61
N ILE A 273 8.52 -12.90 -3.25
CA ILE A 273 8.14 -11.49 -3.07
C ILE A 273 8.84 -10.96 -1.81
N PRO A 274 9.51 -9.79 -1.86
CA PRO A 274 10.20 -9.24 -0.71
C PRO A 274 9.22 -8.82 0.39
N VAL A 275 9.55 -9.16 1.64
CA VAL A 275 8.71 -8.90 2.82
C VAL A 275 9.43 -8.01 3.82
N ALA A 276 8.87 -6.83 4.09
CA ALA A 276 9.34 -5.92 5.12
C ALA A 276 8.47 -6.07 6.37
N LEU A 277 8.98 -6.80 7.36
CA LEU A 277 8.30 -7.00 8.62
C LEU A 277 8.53 -5.77 9.51
N THR A 278 7.46 -5.16 10.01
CA THR A 278 7.50 -3.87 10.67
C THR A 278 6.71 -3.90 11.98
N LEU A 279 7.38 -3.59 13.08
CA LEU A 279 6.73 -3.26 14.35
C LEU A 279 6.19 -1.82 14.29
N THR A 280 4.87 -1.64 14.40
CA THR A 280 4.23 -0.36 14.02
C THR A 280 3.98 0.64 15.14
N LYS A 281 4.17 0.22 16.40
CA LYS A 281 3.94 1.04 17.60
C LYS A 281 5.19 1.09 18.47
N MET A 282 6.34 1.28 17.83
CA MET A 282 7.63 1.29 18.54
C MET A 282 7.77 2.45 19.52
N ASP A 283 6.91 3.46 19.44
CA ASP A 283 6.78 4.53 20.44
C ASP A 283 6.51 4.02 21.86
N LEU A 284 5.83 2.89 21.98
CA LEU A 284 5.60 2.26 23.28
C LEU A 284 6.90 1.70 23.86
N VAL A 285 7.83 1.26 23.02
CA VAL A 285 8.99 0.45 23.41
C VAL A 285 10.31 1.26 23.39
N TRP A 286 10.38 2.39 22.68
CA TRP A 286 11.57 3.23 22.62
C TRP A 286 12.21 3.57 23.98
N PRO A 287 11.44 3.90 25.04
CA PRO A 287 12.02 4.16 26.36
C PRO A 287 12.78 2.98 26.97
N HIS A 288 12.53 1.76 26.48
CA HIS A 288 13.15 0.51 26.95
C HIS A 288 14.29 0.04 26.05
N LEU A 289 14.57 0.72 24.94
CA LEU A 289 15.72 0.41 24.10
C LEU A 289 17.01 0.95 24.72
N TYR A 290 18.14 0.30 24.43
CA TYR A 290 19.43 0.85 24.84
C TYR A 290 19.73 2.15 24.06
N SER A 291 20.45 3.07 24.71
CA SER A 291 20.69 4.43 24.20
C SER A 291 21.39 4.51 22.83
N GLY A 292 22.16 3.49 22.46
CA GLY A 292 22.86 3.40 21.18
C GLY A 292 22.03 2.86 20.02
N SER A 293 20.76 2.49 20.27
CA SER A 293 19.91 1.80 19.29
C SER A 293 19.75 2.62 18.00
N PRO A 294 19.90 2.00 16.81
CA PRO A 294 19.67 2.67 15.53
C PRO A 294 18.28 3.30 15.39
N LEU A 295 17.29 2.77 16.12
CA LEU A 295 15.91 3.27 16.15
C LEU A 295 15.72 4.56 16.94
N LEU A 296 16.72 4.97 17.73
CA LEU A 296 16.71 6.25 18.47
C LEU A 296 17.51 7.33 17.74
N ARG A 297 18.18 6.99 16.64
CA ARG A 297 19.04 7.93 15.90
C ARG A 297 18.19 8.82 14.99
N PRO A 298 18.49 10.12 14.88
CA PRO A 298 17.85 11.01 13.92
C PRO A 298 18.00 10.48 12.50
N VAL A 299 16.93 10.56 11.70
CA VAL A 299 16.97 10.07 10.32
C VAL A 299 17.66 11.08 9.41
N THR A 300 18.75 10.67 8.78
CA THR A 300 19.45 11.43 7.73
C THR A 300 19.19 10.79 6.36
N TYR A 301 18.75 11.59 5.40
CA TYR A 301 18.44 11.14 4.03
C TYR A 301 19.47 11.61 3.00
N SER A 302 20.59 12.17 3.45
CA SER A 302 21.68 12.64 2.61
C SER A 302 22.75 11.57 2.42
N GLY A 303 22.98 11.16 1.17
CA GLY A 303 24.21 10.48 0.71
C GLY A 303 24.49 9.07 1.25
N GLY A 304 24.31 8.04 0.41
CA GLY A 304 24.98 6.72 0.53
C GLY A 304 24.75 5.85 1.77
N ASP A 305 24.16 6.37 2.85
CA ASP A 305 24.08 5.71 4.15
C ASP A 305 22.71 5.08 4.44
N ILE A 306 21.72 5.29 3.57
CA ILE A 306 20.36 4.73 3.74
C ILE A 306 20.44 3.19 3.80
N ALA A 307 21.21 2.56 2.91
CA ALA A 307 21.36 1.11 2.88
C ALA A 307 21.89 0.56 4.22
N LYS A 308 22.99 1.13 4.71
CA LYS A 308 23.66 0.73 5.95
C LYS A 308 22.77 0.97 7.16
N ARG A 309 22.07 2.11 7.20
CA ARG A 309 21.10 2.42 8.26
C ARG A 309 19.97 1.41 8.28
N LEU A 310 19.34 1.13 7.13
CA LEU A 310 18.26 0.14 7.03
C LEU A 310 18.74 -1.26 7.42
N GLN A 311 19.96 -1.64 7.02
CA GLN A 311 20.59 -2.90 7.46
C GLN A 311 20.77 -2.94 8.98
N SER A 312 21.29 -1.86 9.58
CA SER A 312 21.50 -1.76 11.03
C SER A 312 20.19 -1.83 11.81
N ILE A 313 19.14 -1.15 11.34
CA ILE A 313 17.79 -1.24 11.92
C ILE A 313 17.27 -2.67 11.81
N SER A 314 17.45 -3.34 10.66
CA SER A 314 17.01 -4.72 10.49
C SER A 314 17.73 -5.69 11.41
N THR A 315 19.02 -5.52 11.65
CA THR A 315 19.77 -6.36 12.60
C THR A 315 19.28 -6.15 14.04
N GLU A 316 19.06 -4.89 14.43
CA GLU A 316 18.53 -4.53 15.75
C GLU A 316 17.13 -5.13 15.97
N VAL A 317 16.19 -4.87 15.07
CA VAL A 317 14.80 -5.34 15.21
C VAL A 317 14.72 -6.86 15.15
N SER A 318 15.55 -7.51 14.32
CA SER A 318 15.66 -8.97 14.32
C SER A 318 16.09 -9.51 15.69
N SER A 319 17.02 -8.82 16.37
CA SER A 319 17.51 -9.21 17.68
C SER A 319 16.45 -9.00 18.77
N LEU A 320 15.72 -7.87 18.71
CA LEU A 320 14.59 -7.59 19.59
C LEU A 320 13.51 -8.66 19.44
N LEU A 321 13.09 -8.97 18.22
CA LEU A 321 12.10 -10.01 17.95
C LEU A 321 12.56 -11.36 18.50
N ALA A 322 13.78 -11.79 18.18
CA ALA A 322 14.34 -13.04 18.72
C ALA A 322 14.31 -13.09 20.26
N SER A 323 14.56 -11.96 20.93
CA SER A 323 14.50 -11.86 22.39
C SER A 323 13.08 -11.86 22.97
N TRP A 324 12.10 -11.30 22.24
CA TRP A 324 10.73 -11.12 22.75
C TRP A 324 9.79 -12.27 22.41
N ILE A 325 9.90 -12.84 21.21
CA ILE A 325 9.01 -13.91 20.72
C ILE A 325 9.72 -15.26 20.65
N GLY A 326 11.06 -15.26 20.61
CA GLY A 326 11.88 -16.46 20.47
C GLY A 326 12.46 -16.64 19.07
N LEU A 327 13.46 -17.52 18.98
CA LEU A 327 14.23 -17.77 17.75
C LEU A 327 13.38 -18.43 16.65
N GLN A 328 12.36 -19.20 17.00
CA GLN A 328 11.53 -19.95 16.05
C GLN A 328 10.90 -19.02 15.01
N PHE A 329 10.38 -17.86 15.42
CA PHE A 329 9.79 -16.89 14.50
C PHE A 329 10.78 -16.43 13.42
N THR A 330 12.01 -16.10 13.81
CA THR A 330 13.07 -15.70 12.87
C THR A 330 13.54 -16.86 11.98
N GLN A 331 13.53 -18.08 12.51
CA GLN A 331 13.82 -19.29 11.74
C GLN A 331 12.75 -19.57 10.68
N THR A 332 11.46 -19.40 11.01
CA THR A 332 10.35 -19.50 10.07
C THR A 332 10.50 -18.47 8.95
N MET A 333 10.79 -17.20 9.28
CA MET A 333 11.05 -16.19 8.25
C MET A 333 12.19 -16.61 7.31
N ARG A 334 13.27 -17.17 7.86
CA ARG A 334 14.42 -17.66 7.08
C ARG A 334 14.09 -18.88 6.23
N SER A 335 13.27 -19.82 6.71
CA SER A 335 12.92 -21.04 5.99
C SER A 335 11.89 -20.79 4.90
N GLU A 336 10.99 -19.83 5.10
CA GLU A 336 9.81 -19.64 4.22
C GLU A 336 9.94 -18.48 3.22
N PHE A 337 10.83 -17.50 3.46
CA PHE A 337 10.93 -16.29 2.63
C PHE A 337 12.33 -16.13 2.05
N HIS A 338 12.41 -15.75 0.77
CA HIS A 338 13.70 -15.56 0.09
C HIS A 338 14.35 -14.23 0.47
N THR A 339 13.56 -13.16 0.48
CA THR A 339 14.05 -11.79 0.71
C THR A 339 13.16 -11.14 1.76
N TYR A 340 13.73 -10.86 2.94
CA TYR A 340 13.01 -10.23 4.04
C TYR A 340 13.94 -9.33 4.85
N ALA A 341 13.36 -8.34 5.53
CA ALA A 341 14.04 -7.47 6.48
C ALA A 341 13.07 -7.05 7.59
N TYR A 342 13.64 -6.61 8.71
CA TYR A 342 12.91 -6.22 9.91
C TYR A 342 13.01 -4.72 10.14
N PHE A 343 11.94 -4.11 10.61
CA PHE A 343 11.86 -2.68 10.82
C PHE A 343 10.98 -2.37 12.02
N GLY A 344 11.15 -1.17 12.56
CA GLY A 344 10.34 -0.64 13.63
C GLY A 344 10.05 0.82 13.36
N GLY A 345 8.81 1.23 13.55
CA GLY A 345 8.39 2.62 13.42
C GLY A 345 7.17 2.93 14.25
N SER A 346 6.79 4.21 14.27
CA SER A 346 5.52 4.66 14.84
C SER A 346 4.84 5.60 13.88
N ALA A 347 3.58 5.29 13.57
CA ALA A 347 2.72 6.17 12.78
C ALA A 347 2.44 7.50 13.50
N LEU A 348 2.30 7.47 14.83
CA LEU A 348 1.89 8.63 15.61
C LEU A 348 3.05 9.29 16.36
N GLY A 349 4.16 8.57 16.53
CA GLY A 349 5.34 9.03 17.27
C GLY A 349 5.16 9.05 18.79
N LYS A 350 3.95 8.79 19.26
CA LYS A 350 3.59 8.74 20.69
C LYS A 350 2.33 7.90 20.89
N PRO A 351 2.15 7.36 22.11
CA PRO A 351 0.94 6.63 22.46
C PRO A 351 -0.30 7.55 22.42
N VAL A 352 -1.45 6.98 22.05
CA VAL A 352 -2.74 7.69 22.14
C VAL A 352 -3.32 7.44 23.52
N GLU A 353 -3.33 8.47 24.36
CA GLU A 353 -3.92 8.40 25.70
C GLU A 353 -5.46 8.46 25.67
N ASP A 354 -6.02 9.26 24.77
CA ASP A 354 -7.47 9.45 24.63
C ASP A 354 -7.85 9.55 23.14
N PRO A 355 -8.66 8.61 22.60
CA PRO A 355 -9.06 8.61 21.19
C PRO A 355 -10.01 9.76 20.82
N TYR A 356 -10.58 10.47 21.80
CA TYR A 356 -11.45 11.63 21.58
C TYR A 356 -10.69 12.96 21.56
N LYS A 357 -9.40 12.95 21.95
CA LYS A 357 -8.54 14.13 21.86
C LYS A 357 -7.89 14.27 20.48
N PRO A 358 -7.48 15.49 20.09
CA PRO A 358 -6.67 15.69 18.91
C PRO A 358 -5.39 14.84 18.93
N VAL A 359 -5.18 14.08 17.87
CA VAL A 359 -3.99 13.26 17.64
C VAL A 359 -3.05 14.01 16.72
N ILE A 360 -1.99 14.57 17.30
CA ILE A 360 -0.88 15.17 16.56
C ILE A 360 0.11 14.06 16.23
N ALA A 361 0.07 13.56 15.00
CA ALA A 361 0.98 12.54 14.52
C ALA A 361 2.38 13.12 14.23
N ASN A 362 3.41 12.49 14.77
CA ASN A 362 4.82 12.75 14.48
C ASN A 362 5.50 11.45 14.03
N PRO A 363 5.33 11.02 12.77
CA PRO A 363 5.78 9.71 12.34
C PRO A 363 7.30 9.54 12.45
N LEU A 364 7.73 8.35 12.85
CA LEU A 364 9.14 8.00 12.97
C LEU A 364 9.39 6.64 12.32
N HIS A 365 10.40 6.57 11.44
CA HIS A 365 10.83 5.36 10.73
C HIS A 365 9.74 4.65 9.91
N VAL A 366 8.62 5.32 9.62
CA VAL A 366 7.49 4.73 8.88
C VAL A 366 7.82 4.51 7.40
N GLU A 367 8.78 5.23 6.86
CA GLU A 367 9.25 5.13 5.48
C GLU A 367 10.24 3.99 5.26
N ASP A 368 10.97 3.57 6.29
CA ASP A 368 12.09 2.63 6.21
C ASP A 368 11.73 1.32 5.48
N PRO A 369 10.61 0.65 5.81
CA PRO A 369 10.19 -0.57 5.13
C PRO A 369 9.93 -0.38 3.65
N LEU A 370 9.27 0.71 3.26
CA LEU A 370 8.98 0.97 1.85
C LEU A 370 10.25 1.33 1.09
N LEU A 371 11.14 2.14 1.67
CA LEU A 371 12.41 2.48 1.04
C LEU A 371 13.26 1.23 0.77
N TRP A 372 13.28 0.27 1.71
CA TRP A 372 13.91 -1.02 1.50
C TRP A 372 13.20 -1.84 0.40
N LEU A 373 11.87 -1.93 0.40
CA LEU A 373 11.13 -2.63 -0.66
C LEU A 373 11.39 -2.04 -2.05
N LEU A 374 11.40 -0.72 -2.17
CA LEU A 374 11.70 0.00 -3.41
C LEU A 374 13.14 -0.25 -3.88
N SER A 375 14.09 -0.51 -2.98
CA SER A 375 15.47 -0.89 -3.33
C SER A 375 15.56 -2.31 -3.87
N GLN A 376 14.85 -3.25 -3.25
CA GLN A 376 14.76 -4.64 -3.71
C GLN A 376 14.15 -4.73 -5.11
N LEU A 377 13.22 -3.83 -5.43
CA LEU A 377 12.59 -3.71 -6.75
C LEU A 377 13.37 -2.83 -7.75
N HIS A 378 14.58 -2.37 -7.39
CA HIS A 378 15.41 -1.51 -8.23
C HIS A 378 14.72 -0.21 -8.70
N ILE A 379 13.77 0.27 -7.91
CA ILE A 379 13.12 1.57 -8.12
C ILE A 379 14.04 2.67 -7.58
N LEU A 380 14.62 2.45 -6.40
CA LEU A 380 15.70 3.27 -5.82
C LEU A 380 17.06 2.64 -6.17
N LYS A 381 18.00 3.44 -6.68
CA LYS A 381 19.33 2.98 -7.12
C LYS A 381 20.42 3.10 -6.05
N ASP A 382 20.21 3.89 -5.00
CA ASP A 382 21.25 4.33 -4.04
C ASP A 382 21.21 3.60 -2.68
N THR A 383 20.62 2.40 -2.65
CA THR A 383 20.41 1.60 -1.44
C THR A 383 21.20 0.28 -1.44
N LYS A 384 22.20 0.15 -2.31
CA LYS A 384 23.19 -0.94 -2.28
C LYS A 384 24.51 -0.47 -1.72
#